data_AF-A0A352QPJ0-F1
#
_entry.id   AF-A0A352QPJ0-F1
#
_cell.length_a   1.000
_cell.length_b   1.000
_cell.length_c   1.000
_cell.angle_alpha   90.00
_cell.angle_beta   90.00
_cell.angle_gamma   90.00
#
_symmetry.space_group_name_H-M   'P 1'
#
loop_
_entity.id
_entity.type
_entity.pdbx_description
1 polymer ?
#
loop_
_entity_poly.entity_id
_entity_poly.type
_entity_poly.pdbx_seq_one_letter_code
_entity_poly.pdbx_strand_id
1 'polypeptide(L)'
;MLLFLPPPIDTRRVMNRIALGCAGLVLAGASLAAVRGDGLALEAGEVHVGPSSVYVSVLLTNTTRSAVVLDAQPVWQDKCGLSMTISGNGRAPRAVPNDLAPCTRSREVIQPGSSLEASRTLARSEWFPSPGKYTIHVSWKEPAKGSYQNQPIVIEVQ
;
A
#
# COMPACT_ATOMS: atom_id res chain seq x y z
N MET A 1 -9.61 -4.32 -52.58
CA MET A 1 -10.08 -3.62 -51.37
C MET A 1 -10.17 -4.67 -50.27
N LEU A 2 -9.12 -4.79 -49.45
CA LEU A 2 -8.97 -5.81 -48.41
C LEU A 2 -8.88 -5.09 -47.06
N LEU A 3 -9.83 -5.40 -46.17
CA LEU A 3 -9.92 -4.91 -44.80
C LEU A 3 -8.82 -5.55 -43.95
N PHE A 4 -7.89 -4.74 -43.45
CA PHE A 4 -6.91 -5.16 -42.44
C PHE A 4 -7.52 -5.00 -41.04
N LEU A 5 -7.78 -6.11 -40.36
CA LEU A 5 -8.02 -6.16 -38.92
C LEU A 5 -6.66 -6.14 -38.19
N PRO A 6 -6.47 -5.33 -37.13
CA PRO A 6 -5.27 -5.41 -36.31
C PRO A 6 -5.27 -6.68 -35.42
N PRO A 7 -4.08 -7.25 -35.13
CA PRO A 7 -3.94 -8.46 -34.31
C PRO A 7 -4.20 -8.21 -32.81
N PRO A 8 -4.52 -9.25 -32.03
CA PRO A 8 -4.81 -9.15 -30.60
C PRO A 8 -3.56 -8.76 -29.79
N ILE A 9 -3.74 -7.81 -28.87
CA ILE A 9 -2.70 -7.38 -27.92
C ILE A 9 -2.60 -8.42 -26.81
N ASP A 10 -1.49 -9.16 -26.80
CA ASP A 10 -1.09 -10.06 -25.72
C ASP A 10 -0.49 -9.23 -24.56
N THR A 11 -1.10 -9.32 -23.38
CA THR A 11 -0.80 -8.51 -22.19
C THR A 11 0.09 -9.23 -21.17
N ARG A 12 0.82 -10.29 -21.55
CA ARG A 12 1.64 -11.04 -20.60
C ARG A 12 3.11 -10.60 -20.58
N ARG A 13 3.47 -10.05 -19.40
CA ARG A 13 4.83 -10.00 -18.82
C ARG A 13 5.84 -9.08 -19.49
N VAL A 14 5.64 -7.78 -19.29
CA VAL A 14 6.77 -6.90 -18.98
C VAL A 14 7.12 -7.13 -17.52
N MET A 15 8.27 -7.76 -17.25
CA MET A 15 9.11 -7.50 -16.08
C MET A 15 10.33 -8.41 -16.19
N ASN A 16 11.32 -7.93 -16.93
CA ASN A 16 12.69 -8.36 -16.75
C ASN A 16 13.58 -7.12 -16.81
N ARG A 17 14.54 -7.06 -15.89
CA ARG A 17 15.61 -6.06 -15.70
C ARG A 17 15.25 -4.81 -14.89
N ILE A 18 15.56 -4.86 -13.59
CA ILE A 18 16.46 -3.86 -12.99
C ILE A 18 17.48 -4.63 -12.13
N ALA A 19 18.75 -4.48 -12.48
CA ALA A 19 19.89 -4.97 -11.74
C ALA A 19 20.72 -3.77 -11.25
N LEU A 20 21.25 -3.91 -10.03
CA LEU A 20 22.32 -3.17 -9.38
C LEU A 20 22.05 -1.72 -8.89
N GLY A 21 22.02 -1.61 -7.56
CA GLY A 21 22.42 -0.44 -6.80
C GLY A 21 22.48 -0.81 -5.32
N CYS A 22 23.67 -0.94 -4.75
CA CYS A 22 23.89 -1.28 -3.35
C CYS A 22 23.19 -0.28 -2.41
N ALA A 23 22.14 -0.72 -1.73
CA ALA A 23 21.60 -0.12 -0.52
C ALA A 23 20.94 -1.24 0.30
N GLY A 24 21.26 -1.32 1.59
CA GLY A 24 20.97 -2.44 2.47
C GLY A 24 19.56 -3.01 2.33
N LEU A 25 19.47 -4.26 1.88
CA LEU A 25 18.28 -5.08 2.00
C LEU A 25 18.10 -5.43 3.49
N VAL A 26 17.43 -4.57 4.25
CA VAL A 26 16.94 -4.93 5.58
C VAL A 26 15.62 -5.66 5.37
N LEU A 27 15.67 -7.00 5.38
CA LEU A 27 14.49 -7.85 5.55
C LEU A 27 13.96 -7.61 6.97
N ALA A 28 13.22 -6.53 7.18
CA ALA A 28 12.44 -6.35 8.39
C ALA A 28 11.34 -7.41 8.38
N GLY A 29 11.50 -8.43 9.22
CA GLY A 29 10.48 -9.46 9.43
C GLY A 29 9.22 -8.84 10.02
N ALA A 30 8.33 -8.35 9.16
CA ALA A 30 6.97 -8.01 9.53
C ALA A 30 6.26 -9.33 9.83
N SER A 31 6.05 -9.62 11.12
CA SER A 31 5.21 -10.74 11.53
C SER A 31 3.79 -10.48 10.99
N LEU A 32 3.21 -11.43 10.25
CA LEU A 32 1.88 -11.27 9.67
C LEU A 32 0.80 -11.54 10.71
N ALA A 33 -0.03 -10.54 11.04
CA ALA A 33 -1.39 -10.82 11.48
C ALA A 33 -2.36 -9.75 10.99
N ALA A 34 -3.09 -10.05 9.92
CA ALA A 34 -4.18 -9.23 9.41
C ALA A 34 -5.27 -9.01 10.47
N VAL A 35 -5.69 -7.75 10.65
CA VAL A 35 -6.92 -7.45 11.41
C VAL A 35 -8.10 -7.68 10.46
N ARG A 36 -8.87 -8.74 10.76
CA ARG A 36 -9.98 -9.22 9.92
C ARG A 36 -11.22 -8.34 10.10
N GLY A 37 -11.68 -7.72 9.02
CA GLY A 37 -13.06 -7.23 8.88
C GLY A 37 -13.68 -7.91 7.67
N ASP A 38 -14.88 -8.50 7.80
CA ASP A 38 -15.70 -9.04 6.69
C ASP A 38 -14.96 -9.81 5.57
N GLY A 39 -13.91 -10.55 5.95
CA GLY A 39 -13.11 -11.36 5.05
C GLY A 39 -12.15 -10.58 4.13
N LEU A 40 -11.88 -9.32 4.42
CA LEU A 40 -10.72 -8.59 3.91
C LEU A 40 -9.61 -8.54 4.97
N ALA A 41 -8.37 -8.62 4.48
CA ALA A 41 -7.15 -8.49 5.27
C ALA A 41 -6.33 -7.34 4.71
N LEU A 42 -6.00 -6.34 5.54
CA LEU A 42 -5.03 -5.30 5.18
C LEU A 42 -3.67 -5.67 5.77
N GLU A 43 -2.70 -5.89 4.89
CA GLU A 43 -1.38 -6.42 5.22
C GLU A 43 -0.28 -5.45 4.78
N ALA A 44 0.86 -5.51 5.46
CA ALA A 44 2.06 -4.83 5.00
C ALA A 44 2.58 -5.50 3.73
N GLY A 45 2.84 -4.71 2.69
CA GLY A 45 3.53 -5.15 1.48
C GLY A 45 5.04 -4.91 1.61
N GLU A 46 5.63 -4.41 0.53
CA GLU A 46 7.05 -4.10 0.48
C GLU A 46 7.38 -2.79 1.19
N VAL A 47 8.54 -2.75 1.85
CA VAL A 47 9.06 -1.54 2.47
C VAL A 47 10.51 -1.37 2.07
N HIS A 48 10.83 -0.23 1.46
CA HIS A 48 12.20 0.09 1.04
C HIS A 48 12.64 1.41 1.65
N VAL A 49 13.70 1.37 2.47
CA VAL A 49 14.31 2.55 3.08
C VAL A 49 15.48 2.99 2.20
N GLY A 50 15.23 3.98 1.36
CA GLY A 50 16.21 4.59 0.49
C GLY A 50 17.00 5.73 1.17
N PRO A 51 17.98 6.30 0.46
CA PRO A 51 18.78 7.41 0.97
C PRO A 51 17.97 8.70 1.13
N SER A 52 17.00 8.95 0.23
CA SER A 52 16.20 10.19 0.20
C SER A 52 14.70 9.95 0.45
N SER A 53 14.25 8.71 0.40
CA SER A 53 12.83 8.37 0.51
C SER A 53 12.60 7.02 1.19
N VAL A 54 11.39 6.83 1.71
CA VAL A 54 10.90 5.53 2.17
C VAL A 54 9.70 5.15 1.33
N TYR A 55 9.77 4.01 0.65
CA TYR A 55 8.65 3.40 -0.06
C TYR A 55 7.93 2.43 0.87
N VAL A 56 6.61 2.50 0.89
CA VAL A 56 5.74 1.61 1.66
C VAL A 56 4.62 1.15 0.75
N SER A 57 4.43 -0.16 0.60
CA SER A 57 3.22 -0.73 0.03
C SER A 57 2.42 -1.52 1.05
N VAL A 58 1.12 -1.63 0.79
CA VAL A 58 0.17 -2.43 1.56
C VAL A 58 -0.69 -3.23 0.59
N LEU A 59 -1.13 -4.38 1.06
CA LEU A 59 -1.96 -5.31 0.31
C LEU A 59 -3.32 -5.43 0.99
N LEU A 60 -4.38 -5.27 0.21
CA LEU A 60 -5.73 -5.58 0.65
C LEU A 60 -6.17 -6.89 -0.01
N THR A 61 -6.23 -7.96 0.77
CA THR A 61 -6.47 -9.32 0.30
C THR A 61 -7.87 -9.79 0.63
N ASN A 62 -8.55 -10.38 -0.35
CA ASN A 62 -9.81 -11.07 -0.13
C ASN A 62 -9.57 -12.50 0.35
N THR A 63 -9.86 -12.74 1.64
CA THR A 63 -9.73 -14.02 2.32
C THR A 63 -11.02 -14.85 2.30
N THR A 64 -12.10 -14.32 1.73
CA THR A 64 -13.36 -15.06 1.57
C THR A 64 -13.33 -16.01 0.38
N ARG A 65 -14.38 -16.84 0.28
CA ARG A 65 -14.64 -17.71 -0.87
C ARG A 65 -15.45 -17.04 -1.98
N SER A 66 -15.79 -15.77 -1.84
CA SER A 66 -16.65 -15.04 -2.79
C SER A 66 -16.02 -13.70 -3.17
N ALA A 67 -16.43 -13.12 -4.30
CA ALA A 67 -15.92 -11.82 -4.68
C ALA A 67 -16.39 -10.76 -3.67
N VAL A 68 -15.49 -9.84 -3.30
CA VAL A 68 -15.82 -8.69 -2.46
C VAL A 68 -15.85 -7.44 -3.33
N VAL A 69 -16.97 -6.74 -3.28
CA VAL A 69 -17.18 -5.48 -3.99
C VAL A 69 -16.91 -4.32 -3.03
N LEU A 70 -15.95 -3.46 -3.34
CA LEU A 70 -15.65 -2.25 -2.58
C LEU A 70 -16.31 -1.04 -3.24
N ASP A 71 -16.78 -0.10 -2.43
CA ASP A 71 -17.38 1.15 -2.94
C ASP A 71 -16.33 2.23 -3.26
N ALA A 72 -15.07 1.99 -2.90
CA ALA A 72 -13.92 2.84 -3.23
C ALA A 72 -12.65 1.99 -3.37
N GLN A 73 -11.76 2.39 -4.28
CA GLN A 73 -10.44 1.78 -4.38
C GLN A 73 -9.58 2.12 -3.16
N PRO A 74 -8.73 1.17 -2.69
CA PRO A 74 -7.79 1.41 -1.60
C PRO A 74 -6.58 2.22 -2.11
N VAL A 75 -6.80 3.39 -2.66
CA VAL A 75 -5.73 4.30 -3.11
C VAL A 75 -5.41 5.32 -2.02
N TRP A 76 -4.18 5.85 -2.05
CA TRP A 76 -3.78 6.95 -1.17
C TRP A 76 -4.45 8.25 -1.62
N GLN A 77 -5.73 8.44 -1.29
CA GLN A 77 -6.53 9.61 -1.65
C GLN A 77 -7.26 10.19 -0.45
N ASP A 78 -7.54 11.49 -0.50
CA ASP A 78 -8.25 12.18 0.57
C ASP A 78 -9.70 11.66 0.66
N LYS A 79 -10.21 11.47 1.89
CA LYS A 79 -11.62 11.17 2.26
C LYS A 79 -12.22 9.77 1.97
N CYS A 80 -11.60 8.87 1.19
CA CYS A 80 -12.17 7.52 0.96
C CYS A 80 -11.14 6.39 0.81
N GLY A 81 -9.91 6.61 1.29
CA GLY A 81 -8.79 5.74 1.01
C GLY A 81 -7.99 5.35 2.24
N LEU A 82 -6.75 4.94 1.98
CA LEU A 82 -5.78 4.61 3.01
C LEU A 82 -5.32 5.89 3.73
N SER A 83 -5.24 5.80 5.05
CA SER A 83 -4.65 6.81 5.93
C SER A 83 -3.39 6.24 6.53
N MET A 84 -2.33 7.03 6.58
CA MET A 84 -1.04 6.63 7.16
C MET A 84 -0.72 7.52 8.35
N THR A 85 -0.30 6.92 9.46
CA THR A 85 0.24 7.63 10.62
C THR A 85 1.62 7.11 10.93
N ILE A 86 2.56 8.02 11.16
CA ILE A 86 3.95 7.70 11.46
C ILE A 86 4.26 8.17 12.86
N SER A 87 4.89 7.31 13.65
CA SER A 87 5.36 7.61 15.01
C SER A 87 6.78 7.07 15.19
N GLY A 88 7.48 7.52 16.21
CA GLY A 88 8.82 7.03 16.51
C GLY A 88 9.81 8.15 16.84
N ASN A 89 10.97 7.74 17.34
CA ASN A 89 12.06 8.64 17.69
C ASN A 89 11.67 9.81 18.62
N GLY A 90 10.81 9.52 19.62
CA GLY A 90 10.31 10.52 20.58
C GLY A 90 9.33 11.54 20.00
N ARG A 91 8.90 11.38 18.74
CA ARG A 91 7.92 12.27 18.11
C ARG A 91 6.50 11.78 18.33
N ALA A 92 5.58 12.73 18.50
CA ALA A 92 4.15 12.46 18.50
C ALA A 92 3.74 11.84 17.14
N PRO A 93 2.74 10.95 17.13
CA PRO A 93 2.20 10.40 15.88
C PRO A 93 1.74 11.53 14.94
N ARG A 94 2.20 11.49 13.69
CA ARG A 94 1.86 12.46 12.64
C ARG A 94 1.15 11.74 11.50
N ALA A 95 -0.04 12.19 11.15
CA ALA A 95 -0.76 11.72 9.97
C ALA A 95 -0.08 12.25 8.70
N VAL A 96 0.08 11.39 7.71
CA VAL A 96 0.56 11.77 6.37
C VAL A 96 -0.62 12.37 5.59
N PRO A 97 -0.55 13.64 5.14
CA PRO A 97 -1.60 14.25 4.33
C PRO A 97 -1.86 13.44 3.08
N ASN A 98 -3.10 13.33 2.63
CA ASN A 98 -3.40 12.73 1.32
C ASN A 98 -3.51 13.86 0.29
N ASP A 99 -2.46 14.10 -0.48
CA ASP A 99 -2.38 15.22 -1.44
C ASP A 99 -2.92 14.86 -2.84
N LEU A 100 -3.51 13.68 -2.98
CA LEU A 100 -3.96 13.16 -4.27
C LEU A 100 -5.48 13.16 -4.31
N ALA A 101 -6.03 14.06 -5.12
CA ALA A 101 -7.38 14.13 -5.69
C ALA A 101 -8.60 13.80 -4.77
N PRO A 102 -9.78 14.43 -4.99
CA PRO A 102 -10.99 13.97 -4.34
C PRO A 102 -11.24 12.50 -4.69
N CYS A 103 -11.73 11.69 -3.73
CA CYS A 103 -11.99 10.28 -4.03
C CYS A 103 -12.86 10.13 -5.27
N THR A 104 -12.34 9.41 -6.27
CA THR A 104 -13.21 8.86 -7.30
C THR A 104 -13.80 7.58 -6.73
N ARG A 105 -15.10 7.58 -6.46
CA ARG A 105 -15.82 6.35 -6.10
C ARG A 105 -15.90 5.45 -7.34
N SER A 106 -14.86 4.66 -7.58
CA SER A 106 -14.91 3.54 -8.50
C SER A 106 -15.20 2.28 -7.69
N ARG A 107 -16.23 1.54 -8.12
CA ARG A 107 -16.54 0.24 -7.54
C ARG A 107 -15.44 -0.72 -7.95
N GLU A 108 -14.78 -1.32 -6.97
CA GLU A 108 -13.66 -2.25 -7.18
C GLU A 108 -14.09 -3.67 -6.78
N VAL A 109 -13.65 -4.70 -7.51
CA VAL A 109 -14.03 -6.08 -7.22
C VAL A 109 -12.78 -6.92 -6.98
N ILE A 110 -12.63 -7.41 -5.75
CA ILE A 110 -11.54 -8.31 -5.38
C ILE A 110 -12.04 -9.75 -5.43
N GLN A 111 -11.48 -10.54 -6.34
CA GLN A 111 -11.80 -11.97 -6.45
C GLN A 111 -11.25 -12.76 -5.24
N PRO A 112 -11.81 -13.93 -4.92
CA PRO A 112 -11.31 -14.80 -3.85
C PRO A 112 -9.79 -15.06 -3.99
N GLY A 113 -9.04 -14.84 -2.91
CA GLY A 113 -7.59 -15.03 -2.87
C GLY A 113 -6.77 -13.99 -3.64
N SER A 114 -7.41 -12.99 -4.24
CA SER A 114 -6.73 -11.88 -4.94
C SER A 114 -6.45 -10.73 -3.98
N SER A 115 -5.50 -9.88 -4.36
CA SER A 115 -5.09 -8.71 -3.58
C SER A 115 -5.03 -7.47 -4.45
N LEU A 116 -5.33 -6.32 -3.85
CA LEU A 116 -5.05 -5.01 -4.40
C LEU A 116 -3.85 -4.42 -3.68
N GLU A 117 -2.90 -3.89 -4.43
CA GLU A 117 -1.74 -3.19 -3.87
C GLU A 117 -1.95 -1.68 -3.90
N ALA A 118 -1.51 -1.03 -2.84
CA ALA A 118 -1.42 0.42 -2.77
C ALA A 118 -0.09 0.82 -2.17
N SER A 119 0.59 1.79 -2.79
CA SER A 119 1.92 2.19 -2.37
C SER A 119 2.13 3.69 -2.34
N ARG A 120 3.03 4.12 -1.45
CA ARG A 120 3.36 5.51 -1.23
C ARG A 120 4.84 5.67 -0.98
N THR A 121 5.40 6.72 -1.56
CA THR A 121 6.78 7.16 -1.32
C THR A 121 6.76 8.41 -0.46
N LEU A 122 7.53 8.41 0.61
CA LEU A 122 7.64 9.50 1.58
C LEU A 122 9.04 10.12 1.51
N ALA A 123 9.12 11.44 1.54
CA ALA A 123 10.40 12.14 1.64
C ALA A 123 11.02 11.88 3.01
N ARG A 124 12.26 11.36 3.02
CA ARG A 124 12.94 10.98 4.27
C ARG A 124 13.23 12.16 5.17
N SER A 125 13.66 13.29 4.59
CA SER A 125 13.95 14.53 5.33
C SER A 125 12.73 15.10 6.07
N GLU A 126 11.52 14.81 5.61
CA GLU A 126 10.29 15.30 6.21
C GLU A 126 9.72 14.33 7.25
N TRP A 127 9.70 13.04 6.93
CA TRP A 127 8.98 12.02 7.71
C TRP A 127 9.88 11.20 8.64
N PHE A 128 11.17 11.12 8.31
CA PHE A 128 12.17 10.35 9.04
C PHE A 128 13.49 11.16 9.21
N PRO A 129 13.42 12.35 9.83
CA PRO A 129 14.51 13.34 9.78
C PRO A 129 15.75 12.98 10.59
N SER A 130 15.63 12.03 11.52
CA SER A 130 16.73 11.57 12.36
C SER A 130 16.82 10.04 12.35
N PRO A 131 18.02 9.46 12.48
CA PRO A 131 18.18 8.02 12.61
C PRO A 131 17.39 7.47 13.81
N GLY A 132 16.89 6.25 13.69
CA GLY A 132 16.15 5.56 14.75
C GLY A 132 15.01 4.68 14.25
N LYS A 133 14.25 4.17 15.21
CA LYS A 133 13.10 3.30 14.95
C LYS A 133 11.83 4.11 14.77
N TYR A 134 11.09 3.79 13.71
CA TYR A 134 9.80 4.38 13.37
C TYR A 134 8.75 3.29 13.18
N THR A 135 7.51 3.63 13.50
CA THR A 135 6.34 2.77 13.36
C THR A 135 5.33 3.46 12.45
N ILE A 136 4.95 2.76 11.38
CA ILE A 136 4.02 3.21 10.36
C ILE A 136 2.74 2.39 10.52
N HIS A 137 1.65 3.09 10.77
CA HIS A 137 0.30 2.53 10.83
C HIS A 137 -0.46 2.93 9.58
N VAL A 138 -1.11 1.96 8.94
CA VAL A 138 -1.95 2.18 7.78
C VAL A 138 -3.35 1.67 8.10
N SER A 139 -4.34 2.53 7.88
CA SER A 139 -5.74 2.18 8.05
C SER A 139 -6.51 2.50 6.78
N TRP A 140 -7.39 1.61 6.36
CA TRP A 140 -8.35 1.88 5.32
C TRP A 140 -9.75 2.05 5.93
N LYS A 141 -10.48 3.08 5.52
CA LYS A 141 -11.88 3.26 5.92
C LYS A 141 -12.77 3.13 4.70
N GLU A 142 -13.52 2.03 4.66
CA GLU A 142 -14.55 1.82 3.66
C GLU A 142 -15.87 2.46 4.14
N PRO A 143 -16.45 3.41 3.38
CA PRO A 143 -17.63 4.15 3.82
C PRO A 143 -18.82 3.27 4.25
N ALA A 144 -18.97 2.08 3.66
CA ALA A 144 -20.11 1.19 3.89
C ALA A 144 -19.80 -0.05 4.76
N LYS A 145 -18.52 -0.39 4.99
CA LYS A 145 -18.14 -1.66 5.66
C LYS A 145 -17.20 -1.50 6.86
N GLY A 146 -16.84 -0.27 7.20
CA GLY A 146 -16.08 0.02 8.43
C GLY A 146 -14.60 0.30 8.17
N SER A 147 -13.76 -0.02 9.15
CA SER A 147 -12.34 0.32 9.13
C SER A 147 -11.46 -0.91 9.28
N TYR A 148 -10.43 -0.96 8.45
CA TYR A 148 -9.42 -2.01 8.39
C TYR A 148 -8.09 -1.39 8.77
N GLN A 149 -7.26 -2.11 9.51
CA GLN A 149 -5.94 -1.64 9.92
C GLN A 149 -4.91 -2.73 9.66
N ASN A 150 -3.73 -2.32 9.19
CA ASN A 150 -2.62 -3.22 9.07
C ASN A 150 -1.96 -3.45 10.43
N GLN A 151 -1.08 -4.45 10.49
CA GLN A 151 -0.11 -4.50 11.56
C GLN A 151 0.84 -3.30 11.49
N PRO A 152 1.33 -2.81 12.64
CA PRO A 152 2.33 -1.75 12.66
C PRO A 152 3.58 -2.18 11.86
N ILE A 153 3.94 -1.39 10.85
CA ILE A 153 5.16 -1.59 10.09
C ILE A 153 6.29 -0.88 10.84
N VAL A 154 7.26 -1.63 11.35
CA VAL A 154 8.41 -1.07 12.06
C VAL A 154 9.60 -1.00 11.12
N ILE A 155 10.19 0.19 10.98
CA ILE A 155 11.40 0.43 10.20
C ILE A 155 12.50 1.02 11.06
N GLU A 156 13.74 0.80 10.66
CA GLU A 156 14.92 1.42 11.24
C GLU A 156 15.61 2.27 10.17
N VAL A 157 15.80 3.55 10.49
CA VAL A 157 16.38 4.55 9.60
C VAL A 157 17.79 4.85 10.11
N GLN A 158 18.81 4.68 9.26
CA GLN A 158 20.23 4.85 9.60
C GLN A 158 20.81 6.16 9.11
#